data_AF-A0A3N0XW27-F1
#
_entry.id   AF-A0A3N0XW27-F1
#
_cell.length_a   1.000
_cell.length_b   1.000
_cell.length_c   1.000
_cell.angle_alpha   90.00
_cell.angle_beta   90.00
_cell.angle_gamma   90.00
#
_symmetry.space_group_name_H-M   'P 1'
#
loop_
_entity.id
_entity.type
_entity.pdbx_description
1 polymer ?
#
loop_
_entity_poly.entity_id
_entity_poly.type
_entity_poly.pdbx_seq_one_letter_code
_entity_poly.pdbx_strand_id
1 'polypeptide(L)'
;MGSVETFECLEDFNTCLQQYEENTNTKFIVLKSDRAFGKNDLTVEKQLLWEVKIVPFNGVPFKIIGKKTYVCHQGRDKHAKAKQRRQESKAQGHEYSCLKTRRLMQPTKKMGCPATINVIHIVRFPEYKITEDNPYQKREKSSAVREALRLDPKHVCTEEMFAASFPDIKEHQNHPIDGKRELCNSPVDNSARNPLQKKAISRATGMYSFDGESVVRHVK
;
A
#
# COMPACT_ATOMS: atom_id res chain seq x y z
N MET A 1 13.57 7.31 -7.50
CA MET A 1 13.09 8.07 -6.33
C MET A 1 11.91 8.88 -6.83
N GLY A 2 10.70 8.61 -6.36
CA GLY A 2 9.53 9.43 -6.68
C GLY A 2 9.45 10.70 -5.83
N SER A 3 8.27 11.31 -5.76
CA SER A 3 8.07 12.57 -5.03
C SER A 3 8.35 12.44 -3.54
N VAL A 4 8.80 13.56 -2.97
CA VAL A 4 8.88 13.77 -1.52
C VAL A 4 7.94 14.92 -1.18
N GLU A 5 7.00 14.65 -0.29
CA GLU A 5 5.91 15.54 0.08
C GLU A 5 5.80 15.66 1.59
N THR A 6 5.49 16.87 2.07
CA THR A 6 5.40 17.19 3.49
C THR A 6 4.01 17.70 3.82
N PHE A 7 3.39 17.09 4.82
CA PHE A 7 2.03 17.38 5.29
C PHE A 7 2.08 17.90 6.72
N GLU A 8 1.18 18.79 7.10
CA GLU A 8 1.13 19.33 8.46
C GLU A 8 0.40 18.36 9.40
N CYS A 9 -0.74 17.79 8.97
CA CYS A 9 -1.46 16.79 9.74
C CYS A 9 -1.46 15.38 9.09
N LEU A 10 -1.88 14.39 9.87
CA LEU A 10 -1.99 13.00 9.44
C LEU A 10 -3.16 12.78 8.46
N GLU A 11 -4.18 13.63 8.48
CA GLU A 11 -5.39 13.50 7.65
C GLU A 11 -5.13 13.96 6.21
N ASP A 12 -4.35 15.03 6.02
CA ASP A 12 -3.83 15.45 4.70
C ASP A 12 -3.02 14.33 4.05
N PHE A 13 -2.10 13.72 4.80
CA PHE A 13 -1.31 12.59 4.32
C PHE A 13 -2.20 11.40 3.93
N ASN A 14 -3.21 11.06 4.75
CA ASN A 14 -4.15 9.98 4.41
C ASN A 14 -4.98 10.31 3.15
N THR A 15 -5.31 11.59 2.93
CA THR A 15 -6.06 12.06 1.76
C THR A 15 -5.21 12.02 0.50
N CYS A 16 -3.97 12.50 0.54
CA CYS A 16 -3.01 12.35 -0.57
C CYS A 16 -2.74 10.86 -0.87
N LEU A 17 -2.59 10.01 0.15
CA LEU A 17 -2.44 8.57 -0.05
C LEU A 17 -3.65 7.94 -0.76
N GLN A 18 -4.89 8.36 -0.46
CA GLN A 18 -6.09 7.91 -1.16
C GLN A 18 -6.10 8.38 -2.62
N GLN A 19 -5.81 9.65 -2.87
CA GLN A 19 -5.70 10.19 -4.23
C GLN A 19 -4.61 9.48 -5.05
N TYR A 20 -3.47 9.14 -4.43
CA TYR A 20 -2.41 8.35 -5.05
C TYR A 20 -2.87 6.91 -5.39
N GLU A 21 -3.58 6.25 -4.47
CA GLU A 21 -4.17 4.92 -4.72
C GLU A 21 -5.17 4.94 -5.89
N GLU A 22 -6.04 5.95 -5.94
CA GLU A 22 -7.03 6.13 -7.01
C GLU A 22 -6.36 6.43 -8.36
N ASN A 23 -5.48 7.43 -8.42
CA ASN A 23 -4.76 7.82 -9.64
C ASN A 23 -3.94 6.66 -10.22
N THR A 24 -3.25 5.88 -9.38
CA THR A 24 -2.43 4.75 -9.85
C THR A 24 -3.23 3.46 -10.04
N ASN A 25 -4.49 3.39 -9.57
CA ASN A 25 -5.26 2.15 -9.39
C ASN A 25 -4.53 1.09 -8.56
N THR A 26 -3.63 1.51 -7.67
CA THR A 26 -2.90 0.62 -6.76
C THR A 26 -3.46 0.71 -5.35
N LYS A 27 -3.06 -0.22 -4.47
CA LYS A 27 -3.41 -0.19 -3.06
C LYS A 27 -2.22 -0.53 -2.21
N PHE A 28 -2.08 0.11 -1.06
CA PHE A 28 -0.98 -0.05 -0.14
C PHE A 28 -1.45 -0.70 1.16
N ILE A 29 -0.54 -1.42 1.80
CA ILE A 29 -0.74 -2.04 3.12
C ILE A 29 0.40 -1.64 4.04
N VAL A 30 0.10 -1.39 5.31
CA VAL A 30 1.12 -1.11 6.32
C VAL A 30 1.98 -2.35 6.53
N LEU A 31 3.28 -2.23 6.28
CA LEU A 31 4.26 -3.29 6.52
C LEU A 31 4.86 -3.18 7.93
N LYS A 32 5.15 -1.96 8.37
CA LYS A 32 5.68 -1.62 9.69
C LYS A 32 5.17 -0.24 10.11
N SER A 33 4.94 -0.07 11.40
CA SER A 33 4.60 1.21 12.04
C SER A 33 5.19 1.23 13.44
N ASP A 34 5.94 2.26 13.78
CA ASP A 34 6.46 2.45 15.13
C ASP A 34 5.32 2.80 16.10
N ARG A 35 5.37 2.33 17.35
CA ARG A 35 4.32 2.52 18.38
C ARG A 35 4.04 4.01 18.73
N ALA A 36 4.98 4.89 18.39
CA ALA A 36 4.90 6.34 18.59
C ALA A 36 4.46 7.12 17.33
N PHE A 37 4.28 6.48 16.17
CA PHE A 37 3.80 7.17 14.97
C PHE A 37 2.38 7.72 15.21
N GLY A 38 2.16 9.02 14.94
CA GLY A 38 0.90 9.71 15.26
C GLY A 38 0.66 9.95 16.75
N LYS A 39 1.73 10.15 17.55
CA LYS A 39 1.66 10.53 18.97
C LYS A 39 2.75 11.53 19.32
N ASN A 40 2.44 12.54 20.13
CA ASN A 40 3.40 13.57 20.53
C ASN A 40 4.23 13.15 21.75
N ASP A 41 4.88 11.98 21.63
CA ASP A 41 5.80 11.45 22.63
C ASP A 41 7.19 12.08 22.46
N LEU A 42 7.42 13.16 23.21
CA LEU A 42 8.65 13.94 23.20
C LEU A 42 9.78 13.36 24.09
N THR A 43 9.73 12.07 24.46
CA THR A 43 10.75 11.32 25.23
C THR A 43 12.18 11.79 25.00
N VAL A 44 12.84 12.31 26.04
CA VAL A 44 14.07 13.13 25.96
C VAL A 44 15.26 12.40 25.31
N GLU A 45 15.29 11.07 25.37
CA GLU A 45 16.37 10.20 24.89
C GLU A 45 16.69 10.31 23.39
N LYS A 46 15.70 10.65 22.55
CA LYS A 46 15.89 10.69 21.09
C LYS A 46 16.69 11.92 20.67
N GLN A 47 17.78 11.68 19.94
CA GLN A 47 18.63 12.72 19.35
C GLN A 47 17.85 13.66 18.43
N LEU A 48 18.27 14.94 18.43
CA LEU A 48 17.82 15.95 17.47
C LEU A 48 18.61 15.81 16.17
N LEU A 49 17.92 16.07 15.07
CA LEU A 49 18.44 16.02 13.71
C LEU A 49 18.22 17.37 13.02
N TRP A 50 19.06 17.66 12.04
CA TRP A 50 19.05 18.91 11.27
C TRP A 50 18.75 18.68 9.79
N GLU A 51 18.94 17.45 9.32
CA GLU A 51 18.73 16.99 7.95
C GLU A 51 18.45 15.47 7.94
N VAL A 52 17.68 15.00 6.96
CA VAL A 52 17.60 13.59 6.55
C VAL A 52 17.32 13.51 5.04
N LYS A 53 17.47 12.34 4.42
CA LYS A 53 17.26 12.13 2.97
C LYS A 53 15.86 12.52 2.42
N ILE A 54 14.90 12.82 3.29
CA ILE A 54 13.52 13.23 2.96
C ILE A 54 13.25 14.68 3.40
N VAL A 55 14.09 15.28 4.26
CA VAL A 55 13.92 16.67 4.75
C VAL A 55 15.29 17.37 4.70
N PRO A 56 15.51 18.31 3.76
CA PRO A 56 16.78 19.02 3.63
C PRO A 56 17.07 19.94 4.84
N PHE A 57 18.29 20.43 4.94
CA PHE A 57 18.69 21.36 5.99
C PHE A 57 17.97 22.72 5.83
N ASN A 58 16.94 22.93 6.65
CA ASN A 58 16.12 24.16 6.67
C ASN A 58 16.50 25.10 7.84
N GLY A 59 17.63 24.86 8.50
CA GLY A 59 18.07 25.58 9.70
C GLY A 59 17.26 25.32 10.98
N VAL A 60 16.16 24.57 10.91
CA VAL A 60 15.28 24.25 12.06
C VAL A 60 15.62 22.85 12.60
N PRO A 61 15.91 22.68 13.91
CA PRO A 61 16.12 21.37 14.49
C PRO A 61 14.79 20.60 14.58
N PHE A 62 14.87 19.28 14.36
CA PHE A 62 13.71 18.40 14.42
C PHE A 62 14.02 17.04 15.05
N LYS A 63 12.95 16.31 15.38
CA LYS A 63 12.99 15.01 16.07
C LYS A 63 12.07 14.04 15.36
N ILE A 64 12.62 12.90 14.94
CA ILE A 64 11.81 11.81 14.40
C ILE A 64 11.12 11.10 15.56
N ILE A 65 9.80 11.20 15.61
CA ILE A 65 9.00 10.53 16.63
C ILE A 65 8.85 9.04 16.29
N GLY A 66 8.53 8.73 15.03
CA GLY A 66 8.34 7.37 14.53
C GLY A 66 8.17 7.31 13.01
N LYS A 67 8.25 6.10 12.46
CA LYS A 67 8.20 5.81 11.01
C LYS A 67 7.08 4.83 10.69
N LYS A 68 6.56 4.91 9.47
CA LYS A 68 5.52 4.02 8.94
C LYS A 68 5.85 3.69 7.48
N THR A 69 6.11 2.41 7.20
CA THR A 69 6.39 1.92 5.85
C THR A 69 5.15 1.20 5.34
N TYR A 70 4.66 1.68 4.21
CA TYR A 70 3.61 1.05 3.42
C TYR A 70 4.24 0.32 2.22
N VAL A 71 3.66 -0.79 1.80
CA VAL A 71 4.07 -1.53 0.60
C VAL A 71 2.87 -1.79 -0.29
N CYS A 72 3.07 -1.86 -1.60
CA CYS A 72 2.00 -2.23 -2.52
C CYS A 72 1.35 -3.57 -2.10
N HIS A 73 0.02 -3.65 -2.20
CA HIS A 73 -0.75 -4.86 -1.95
C HIS A 73 -0.32 -6.00 -2.91
N GLN A 74 0.13 -5.68 -4.12
CA GLN A 74 0.70 -6.65 -5.07
C GLN A 74 2.20 -6.95 -4.82
N GLY A 75 2.77 -6.45 -3.72
CA GLY A 75 4.17 -6.64 -3.34
C GLY A 75 4.56 -8.07 -2.98
N ARG A 76 5.84 -8.27 -2.64
CA ARG A 76 6.42 -9.59 -2.33
C ARG A 76 5.71 -10.30 -1.16
N ASP A 77 5.31 -11.55 -1.35
CA ASP A 77 4.76 -12.38 -0.28
C ASP A 77 5.84 -12.81 0.72
N LYS A 78 5.81 -12.20 1.90
CA LYS A 78 6.76 -12.49 2.99
C LYS A 78 6.47 -13.80 3.72
N HIS A 79 5.30 -14.40 3.51
CA HIS A 79 4.88 -15.66 4.13
C HIS A 79 4.88 -16.85 3.15
N ALA A 80 5.38 -16.69 1.93
CA ALA A 80 5.46 -17.75 0.93
C ALA A 80 6.08 -19.06 1.47
N LYS A 81 7.24 -18.97 2.14
CA LYS A 81 7.89 -20.15 2.77
C LYS A 81 7.04 -20.81 3.87
N ALA A 82 6.23 -20.04 4.61
CA ALA A 82 5.34 -20.58 5.64
C ALA A 82 4.09 -21.24 5.02
N LYS A 83 3.58 -20.68 3.91
CA LYS A 83 2.50 -21.30 3.12
C LYS A 83 2.95 -22.61 2.49
N GLN A 84 4.15 -22.64 1.91
CA GLN A 84 4.76 -23.84 1.32
C GLN A 84 4.89 -24.95 2.37
N ARG A 85 5.50 -24.69 3.53
CA ARG A 85 5.59 -25.67 4.64
C ARG A 85 4.22 -26.20 5.08
N ARG A 86 3.18 -25.37 5.06
CA ARG A 86 1.79 -25.75 5.39
C ARG A 86 1.08 -26.53 4.28
N GLN A 87 1.58 -26.48 3.04
CA GLN A 87 1.14 -27.33 1.93
C GLN A 87 1.86 -28.68 1.99
N GLU A 88 3.18 -28.67 2.21
CA GLU A 88 4.01 -29.87 2.40
C GLU A 88 3.50 -30.73 3.56
N SER A 89 3.24 -30.14 4.74
CA SER A 89 2.67 -30.85 5.89
C SER A 89 1.25 -31.40 5.63
N LYS A 90 0.48 -30.76 4.74
CA LYS A 90 -0.86 -31.21 4.32
C LYS A 90 -0.84 -32.28 3.22
N ALA A 91 0.24 -32.39 2.47
CA ALA A 91 0.44 -33.49 1.52
C ALA A 91 0.92 -34.77 2.24
N GLN A 92 1.60 -34.61 3.38
CA GLN A 92 2.06 -35.72 4.23
C GLN A 92 0.96 -36.21 5.20
N GLY A 93 0.12 -35.31 5.73
CA GLY A 93 -1.06 -35.68 6.52
C GLY A 93 -2.23 -36.12 5.64
N HIS A 94 -2.39 -37.44 5.48
CA HIS A 94 -3.29 -38.03 4.48
C HIS A 94 -4.77 -38.00 4.89
N GLU A 95 -5.49 -36.93 4.52
CA GLU A 95 -6.95 -36.85 4.70
C GLU A 95 -7.66 -36.30 3.46
N TYR A 96 -8.71 -37.01 3.00
CA TYR A 96 -9.37 -36.78 1.71
C TYR A 96 -10.29 -35.54 1.70
N SER A 97 -9.68 -34.35 1.67
CA SER A 97 -10.35 -33.08 1.42
C SER A 97 -10.84 -32.99 -0.05
N CYS A 98 -11.88 -33.75 -0.42
CA CYS A 98 -12.58 -33.68 -1.70
C CYS A 98 -13.45 -32.40 -1.88
N LEU A 99 -13.06 -31.32 -1.20
CA LEU A 99 -13.65 -29.99 -1.35
C LEU A 99 -13.45 -29.51 -2.79
N LYS A 100 -14.53 -29.01 -3.39
CA LYS A 100 -14.54 -28.47 -4.77
C LYS A 100 -13.72 -27.18 -4.85
N THR A 101 -12.40 -27.35 -4.98
CA THR A 101 -11.44 -26.25 -5.17
C THR A 101 -11.80 -25.51 -6.46
N ARG A 102 -12.39 -24.32 -6.31
CA ARG A 102 -12.62 -23.42 -7.46
C ARG A 102 -11.25 -23.18 -8.11
N ARG A 103 -11.13 -23.43 -9.43
CA ARG A 103 -9.86 -23.25 -10.15
C ARG A 103 -9.47 -21.78 -10.13
N LEU A 104 -8.63 -21.40 -9.16
CA LEU A 104 -8.05 -20.05 -9.09
C LEU A 104 -7.16 -19.85 -10.31
N MET A 105 -7.32 -18.73 -11.03
CA MET A 105 -6.51 -18.44 -12.21
C MET A 105 -5.04 -18.18 -11.86
N GLN A 106 -4.77 -17.72 -10.64
CA GLN A 106 -3.45 -17.65 -10.03
C GLN A 106 -3.52 -18.01 -8.53
N PRO A 107 -2.46 -18.58 -7.93
CA PRO A 107 -2.48 -19.04 -6.54
C PRO A 107 -2.46 -17.91 -5.50
N THR A 108 -2.04 -16.70 -5.86
CA THR A 108 -1.99 -15.54 -4.95
C THR A 108 -2.24 -14.22 -5.69
N LYS A 109 -2.55 -13.14 -4.95
CA LYS A 109 -2.61 -11.75 -5.46
C LYS A 109 -1.27 -10.98 -5.29
N LYS A 110 -0.16 -11.68 -5.03
CA LYS A 110 1.15 -11.10 -4.70
C LYS A 110 2.09 -11.31 -5.89
N MET A 111 2.34 -10.24 -6.65
CA MET A 111 3.13 -10.25 -7.87
C MET A 111 4.62 -9.94 -7.65
N GLY A 112 5.02 -9.56 -6.43
CA GLY A 112 6.42 -9.25 -6.13
C GLY A 112 6.82 -7.79 -6.32
N CYS A 113 5.86 -6.88 -6.49
CA CYS A 113 6.10 -5.44 -6.65
C CYS A 113 7.05 -4.87 -5.56
N PRO A 114 8.07 -4.08 -5.93
CA PRO A 114 8.99 -3.47 -4.98
C PRO A 114 8.52 -2.11 -4.44
N ALA A 115 7.46 -1.50 -5.00
CA ALA A 115 6.98 -0.17 -4.63
C ALA A 115 6.61 -0.05 -3.13
N THR A 116 7.21 0.93 -2.46
CA THR A 116 6.99 1.24 -1.04
C THR A 116 6.84 2.75 -0.82
N ILE A 117 5.88 3.16 0.00
CA ILE A 117 5.78 4.54 0.51
C ILE A 117 6.40 4.55 1.91
N ASN A 118 7.31 5.48 2.18
CA ASN A 118 7.94 5.62 3.50
C ASN A 118 7.56 6.97 4.11
N VAL A 119 6.93 6.93 5.28
CA VAL A 119 6.42 8.10 6.01
C VAL A 119 7.18 8.24 7.32
N ILE A 120 7.60 9.46 7.64
CA ILE A 120 8.28 9.82 8.88
C ILE A 120 7.43 10.87 9.61
N HIS A 121 7.04 10.57 10.85
CA HIS A 121 6.45 11.56 11.74
C HIS A 121 7.58 12.33 12.43
N ILE A 122 7.58 13.65 12.26
CA ILE A 122 8.61 14.58 12.68
C ILE A 122 7.97 15.69 13.52
N VAL A 123 8.64 16.09 14.60
CA VAL A 123 8.35 17.36 15.28
C VAL A 123 9.52 18.32 15.08
N ARG A 124 9.22 19.56 14.68
CA ARG A 124 10.15 20.67 14.49
C ARG A 124 10.11 21.62 15.70
N PHE A 125 11.23 22.28 15.98
CA PHE A 125 11.38 23.23 17.08
C PHE A 125 11.75 24.63 16.52
N PRO A 126 10.77 25.41 16.03
CA PRO A 126 11.02 26.65 15.26
C PRO A 126 11.79 27.72 16.05
N GLU A 127 11.59 27.81 17.37
CA GLU A 127 12.26 28.73 18.29
C GLU A 127 13.80 28.58 18.29
N TYR A 128 14.30 27.39 17.92
CA TYR A 128 15.72 27.03 17.99
C TYR A 128 16.38 27.02 16.61
N LYS A 129 15.79 27.70 15.63
CA LYS A 129 16.32 27.88 14.28
C LYS A 129 17.73 28.52 14.31
N ILE A 130 18.53 28.13 13.32
CA ILE A 130 19.87 28.65 13.02
C ILE A 130 19.87 29.23 11.61
N THR A 131 20.60 30.32 11.41
CA THR A 131 20.74 31.02 10.10
C THR A 131 21.81 30.40 9.20
N GLU A 132 22.90 29.90 9.79
CA GLU A 132 24.08 29.36 9.09
C GLU A 132 24.31 27.87 9.44
N ASP A 133 24.96 27.11 8.55
CA ASP A 133 25.42 25.76 8.90
C ASP A 133 26.72 25.82 9.72
N ASN A 134 26.57 26.12 11.01
CA ASN A 134 27.67 26.13 11.96
C ASN A 134 27.51 24.96 12.96
N PRO A 135 28.47 24.00 13.03
CA PRO A 135 28.38 22.85 13.92
C PRO A 135 28.39 23.21 15.41
N TYR A 136 28.98 24.35 15.79
CA TYR A 136 28.92 24.86 17.15
C TYR A 136 27.49 25.27 17.52
N GLN A 137 26.85 26.10 16.69
CA GLN A 137 25.47 26.54 16.90
C GLN A 137 24.50 25.35 16.87
N LYS A 138 24.70 24.39 15.96
CA LYS A 138 23.94 23.12 15.93
C LYS A 138 24.05 22.38 17.26
N ARG A 139 25.23 22.27 17.86
CA ARG A 139 25.43 21.63 19.18
C ARG A 139 24.78 22.41 20.32
N GLU A 140 24.94 23.73 20.34
CA GLU A 140 24.39 24.64 21.34
C GLU A 140 22.86 24.60 21.38
N LYS A 141 22.20 24.86 20.25
CA LYS A 141 20.73 24.78 20.12
C LYS A 141 20.22 23.37 20.42
N SER A 142 20.94 22.33 20.01
CA SER A 142 20.59 20.95 20.37
C SER A 142 20.71 20.68 21.87
N SER A 143 21.52 21.41 22.64
CA SER A 143 21.52 21.34 24.11
C SER A 143 20.33 22.08 24.69
N ALA A 144 20.11 23.33 24.29
CA ALA A 144 19.01 24.16 24.76
C ALA A 144 17.63 23.48 24.58
N VAL A 145 17.35 22.86 23.42
CA VAL A 145 16.10 22.09 23.20
C VAL A 145 16.00 20.89 24.16
N ARG A 146 17.08 20.15 24.40
CA ARG A 146 17.08 19.01 25.33
C ARG A 146 16.90 19.44 26.79
N GLU A 147 17.42 20.61 27.15
CA GLU A 147 17.27 21.20 28.48
C GLU A 147 15.85 21.73 28.69
N ALA A 148 15.28 22.44 27.72
CA ALA A 148 13.89 22.89 27.74
C ALA A 148 12.90 21.70 27.80
N LEU A 149 13.11 20.65 27.00
CA LEU A 149 12.34 19.40 27.06
C LEU A 149 12.54 18.59 28.36
N ARG A 150 13.58 18.87 29.15
CA ARG A 150 13.81 18.24 30.46
C ARG A 150 13.15 19.00 31.60
N LEU A 151 13.01 20.32 31.46
CA LEU A 151 12.35 21.20 32.44
C LEU A 151 10.83 21.20 32.22
N ASP A 152 10.38 21.68 31.06
CA ASP A 152 8.98 21.94 30.75
C ASP A 152 8.58 21.39 29.37
N PRO A 153 8.41 20.05 29.21
CA PRO A 153 8.06 19.44 27.94
C PRO A 153 6.74 19.92 27.31
N LYS A 154 5.91 20.67 28.05
CA LYS A 154 4.62 21.23 27.59
C LYS A 154 4.71 22.69 27.12
N HIS A 155 5.77 23.43 27.46
CA HIS A 155 5.92 24.85 27.10
C HIS A 155 6.81 25.08 25.88
N VAL A 156 7.58 24.07 25.44
CA VAL A 156 8.36 24.14 24.20
C VAL A 156 7.43 24.21 23.00
N CYS A 157 7.58 25.22 22.13
CA CYS A 157 6.79 25.31 20.91
C CYS A 157 7.20 24.19 19.92
N THR A 158 6.23 23.38 19.48
CA THR A 158 6.45 22.22 18.62
C THR A 158 5.49 22.20 17.44
N GLU A 159 6.03 22.15 16.23
CA GLU A 159 5.25 21.95 14.99
C GLU A 159 5.33 20.47 14.59
N GLU A 160 4.19 19.80 14.39
CA GLU A 160 4.14 18.50 13.73
C GLU A 160 4.45 18.63 12.22
N MET A 161 4.92 17.53 11.63
CA MET A 161 5.11 17.37 10.19
C MET A 161 5.20 15.89 9.82
N PHE A 162 4.50 15.49 8.77
CA PHE A 162 4.58 14.15 8.18
C PHE A 162 5.30 14.25 6.84
N ALA A 163 6.51 13.72 6.76
CA ALA A 163 7.30 13.68 5.53
C ALA A 163 7.17 12.30 4.88
N ALA A 164 6.59 12.24 3.68
CA ALA A 164 6.40 11.02 2.91
C ALA A 164 7.25 11.02 1.64
N SER A 165 7.75 9.84 1.27
CA SER A 165 8.32 9.58 -0.06
C SER A 165 7.45 8.56 -0.78
N PHE A 166 6.91 8.96 -1.92
CA PHE A 166 6.09 8.13 -2.81
C PHE A 166 6.97 7.50 -3.90
N PRO A 167 6.64 6.29 -4.39
CA PRO A 167 7.32 5.70 -5.54
C PRO A 167 6.89 6.39 -6.85
N ASP A 168 7.78 6.40 -7.84
CA ASP A 168 7.38 6.71 -9.24
C ASP A 168 6.51 5.56 -9.79
N ILE A 169 5.67 5.85 -10.76
CA ILE A 169 4.90 4.86 -11.54
C ILE A 169 5.86 3.76 -12.06
N LYS A 170 7.06 4.13 -12.52
CA LYS A 170 8.08 3.17 -13.02
C LYS A 170 8.69 2.27 -11.94
N GLU A 171 8.51 2.57 -10.65
CA GLU A 171 9.01 1.76 -9.54
C GLU A 171 8.06 0.61 -9.15
N HIS A 172 6.81 0.61 -9.63
CA HIS A 172 5.96 -0.58 -9.56
C HIS A 172 6.35 -1.56 -10.68
N GLN A 173 6.40 -2.85 -10.34
CA GLN A 173 6.83 -3.91 -11.25
C GLN A 173 5.95 -5.14 -11.09
N ASN A 174 5.86 -5.95 -12.16
CA ASN A 174 5.14 -7.23 -12.22
C ASN A 174 3.61 -7.15 -12.08
N HIS A 175 3.01 -5.95 -12.10
CA HIS A 175 1.57 -5.75 -12.23
C HIS A 175 1.26 -4.51 -13.08
N PRO A 176 0.07 -4.41 -13.72
CA PRO A 176 -0.36 -3.20 -14.38
C PRO A 176 -0.61 -2.06 -13.37
N ILE A 177 -0.28 -0.85 -13.81
CA ILE A 177 -0.67 0.45 -13.24
C ILE A 177 -1.43 1.15 -14.36
N ASP A 178 -2.27 2.12 -14.01
CA ASP A 178 -3.02 2.93 -14.98
C ASP A 178 -4.04 2.10 -15.79
N GLY A 179 -4.89 2.75 -16.58
CA GLY A 179 -6.10 2.17 -17.19
C GLY A 179 -5.91 1.06 -18.22
N LYS A 180 -4.69 0.56 -18.42
CA LYS A 180 -4.38 -0.57 -19.32
C LYS A 180 -4.88 -1.89 -18.71
N ARG A 181 -6.14 -2.19 -19.03
CA ARG A 181 -6.82 -3.44 -18.67
C ARG A 181 -6.11 -4.68 -19.24
N GLU A 182 -5.27 -5.31 -18.43
CA GLU A 182 -5.16 -6.77 -18.46
C GLU A 182 -6.10 -7.38 -17.40
N LEU A 183 -6.73 -8.50 -17.72
CA LEU A 183 -7.85 -9.05 -16.95
C LEU A 183 -7.41 -9.76 -15.66
N CYS A 184 -6.92 -8.97 -14.71
CA CYS A 184 -6.84 -9.34 -13.29
C CYS A 184 -8.25 -9.40 -12.69
N ASN A 185 -9.06 -10.33 -13.19
CA ASN A 185 -10.44 -10.56 -12.78
C ASN A 185 -10.52 -10.73 -11.26
N SER A 186 -11.04 -9.70 -10.58
CA SER A 186 -11.64 -9.89 -9.27
C SER A 186 -12.72 -10.97 -9.39
N PRO A 187 -12.93 -11.82 -8.35
CA PRO A 187 -14.12 -12.62 -8.28
C PRO A 187 -15.33 -11.69 -8.15
N VAL A 188 -15.90 -11.27 -9.29
CA VAL A 188 -17.19 -10.60 -9.34
C VAL A 188 -18.17 -11.50 -8.61
N ASP A 189 -18.79 -11.00 -7.55
CA ASP A 189 -19.62 -11.84 -6.70
C ASP A 189 -20.91 -12.19 -7.45
N ASN A 190 -20.91 -13.38 -8.05
CA ASN A 190 -22.01 -13.89 -8.85
C ASN A 190 -23.22 -14.31 -8.00
N SER A 191 -23.20 -14.08 -6.67
CA SER A 191 -24.36 -14.25 -5.79
C SER A 191 -25.61 -13.47 -6.27
N ALA A 192 -25.43 -12.40 -7.06
CA ALA A 192 -26.53 -11.63 -7.64
C ALA A 192 -27.13 -12.21 -8.95
N ARG A 193 -26.61 -13.33 -9.51
CA ARG A 193 -27.17 -13.92 -10.74
C ARG A 193 -28.42 -14.77 -10.45
N ASN A 194 -29.56 -14.08 -10.42
CA ASN A 194 -30.91 -14.63 -10.27
C ASN A 194 -31.12 -15.90 -11.15
N PRO A 195 -31.56 -17.06 -10.59
CA PRO A 195 -31.60 -18.34 -11.30
C PRO A 195 -32.38 -18.40 -12.62
N LEU A 196 -33.33 -17.48 -12.82
CA LEU A 196 -34.26 -17.46 -13.96
C LEU A 196 -33.55 -17.41 -15.33
N GLN A 197 -32.45 -16.68 -15.46
CA GLN A 197 -31.78 -16.49 -16.76
C GLN A 197 -31.16 -17.77 -17.34
N LYS A 198 -30.86 -18.79 -16.51
CA LYS A 198 -30.28 -20.06 -17.00
C LYS A 198 -31.24 -20.87 -17.87
N LYS A 199 -32.56 -20.68 -17.74
CA LYS A 199 -33.58 -21.39 -18.55
C LYS A 199 -33.83 -20.77 -19.93
N ALA A 200 -33.34 -19.56 -20.20
CA ALA A 200 -33.51 -18.91 -21.50
C ALA A 200 -32.59 -19.52 -22.57
N ILE A 201 -31.29 -19.64 -22.25
CA ILE A 201 -30.26 -20.09 -23.20
C ILE A 201 -30.46 -21.57 -23.58
N SER A 202 -30.87 -22.42 -22.62
CA SER A 202 -31.11 -23.85 -22.87
C SER A 202 -32.44 -24.17 -23.58
N ARG A 203 -33.21 -23.17 -23.99
CA ARG A 203 -34.46 -23.35 -24.76
C ARG A 203 -34.34 -22.92 -26.23
N ALA A 204 -33.31 -22.15 -26.58
CA ALA A 204 -33.10 -21.65 -27.95
C ALA A 204 -32.44 -22.67 -28.90
N THR A 205 -31.85 -23.75 -28.37
CA THR A 205 -31.15 -24.79 -29.13
C THR A 205 -31.93 -26.11 -29.25
N GLY A 206 -33.26 -26.06 -29.10
CA GLY A 206 -34.13 -27.25 -29.07
C GLY A 206 -35.36 -27.20 -29.98
N MET A 207 -35.43 -26.27 -30.93
CA MET A 207 -36.56 -26.13 -31.87
C MET A 207 -36.08 -25.71 -33.27
N TYR A 208 -35.60 -26.68 -34.05
CA TYR A 208 -35.61 -26.63 -35.53
C TYR A 208 -35.54 -28.05 -36.10
N SER A 209 -36.53 -28.87 -35.74
CA SER A 209 -36.95 -29.97 -36.63
C SER A 209 -37.90 -29.36 -37.65
N PHE A 210 -37.64 -29.56 -38.94
CA PHE A 210 -38.58 -29.24 -40.01
C PHE A 210 -38.46 -30.32 -41.08
N ASP A 211 -39.44 -31.20 -41.11
CA ASP A 211 -39.58 -32.23 -42.13
C ASP A 211 -39.95 -31.57 -43.49
N GLY A 212 -39.49 -32.17 -44.60
CA GLY A 212 -39.51 -31.50 -45.89
C GLY A 212 -39.22 -32.42 -47.08
N GLU A 213 -39.94 -33.54 -47.18
CA GLU A 213 -39.92 -34.35 -48.40
C GLU A 213 -40.55 -33.58 -49.59
N SER A 214 -39.85 -33.51 -50.73
CA SER A 214 -40.39 -34.06 -51.99
C SER A 214 -39.41 -34.05 -53.17
N VAL A 215 -39.49 -35.15 -53.93
CA VAL A 215 -39.12 -35.40 -55.35
C VAL A 215 -39.48 -34.22 -56.29
N VAL A 216 -38.93 -34.03 -57.51
CA VAL A 216 -38.24 -34.88 -58.52
C VAL A 216 -37.26 -33.97 -59.36
N ARG A 217 -36.43 -34.37 -60.34
CA ARG A 217 -36.42 -35.46 -61.37
C ARG A 217 -34.97 -35.93 -61.68
N HIS A 218 -34.84 -37.01 -62.46
CA HIS A 218 -33.69 -37.24 -63.36
C HIS A 218 -33.90 -36.55 -64.73
N VAL A 219 -32.81 -36.22 -65.43
CA VAL A 219 -32.69 -36.32 -66.90
C VAL A 219 -31.34 -37.00 -67.21
N LYS A 220 -31.25 -37.69 -68.37
CA LYS A 220 -30.05 -38.38 -68.86
C LYS A 220 -28.95 -37.42 -69.29
#